data_AF-A0A059AT23-F1
#
_entry.id   AF-A0A059AT23-F1
#
_cell.length_a   1.000
_cell.length_b   1.000
_cell.length_c   1.000
_cell.angle_alpha   90.00
_cell.angle_beta   90.00
_cell.angle_gamma   90.00
#
_symmetry.space_group_name_H-M   'P 1'
#
loop_
_entity.id
_entity.type
_entity.pdbx_description
1 polymer ?
#
loop_
_entity_poly.entity_id
_entity_poly.type
_entity_poly.pdbx_seq_one_letter_code
_entity_poly.pdbx_strand_id
1 'polypeptide(L)'
;MKTCRAGSSWVCPRPRLSRCFRSDAALAAIARARDERVPNLALYNYPSFSGAFSALFARLFHSRIRVPCLILPFSSVEPFRDADLHIPGLEKCYLLDFLGPKGFAAKLAQQSFCKIIAFEHRKSAFSHASAKEDCPENLVIHSNTEKSSVTAVYEYFSAQLAENRSTNVS
;
A
#
# COMPACT_ATOMS: atom_id res chain seq x y z
N MET A 1 -13.11 -25.82 -61.05
CA MET A 1 -14.22 -25.05 -60.45
C MET A 1 -14.48 -25.60 -59.05
N LYS A 2 -14.44 -24.71 -58.03
CA LYS A 2 -14.96 -24.84 -56.64
C LYS A 2 -14.24 -25.86 -55.72
N THR A 3 -13.76 -25.54 -54.52
CA THR A 3 -13.63 -24.31 -53.71
C THR A 3 -12.70 -24.66 -52.55
N CYS A 4 -11.67 -23.85 -52.28
CA CYS A 4 -10.90 -23.93 -51.03
C CYS A 4 -11.80 -23.50 -49.86
N ARG A 5 -11.92 -24.33 -48.82
CA ARG A 5 -12.62 -23.94 -47.58
C ARG A 5 -11.69 -23.10 -46.71
N ALA A 6 -12.28 -22.03 -46.20
CA ALA A 6 -11.68 -20.95 -45.45
C ALA A 6 -10.97 -21.40 -44.17
N GLY A 7 -9.88 -20.70 -43.86
CA GLY A 7 -9.10 -20.88 -42.65
C GLY A 7 -9.91 -20.72 -41.39
N SER A 8 -9.71 -21.65 -40.47
CA SER A 8 -10.03 -21.47 -39.05
C SER A 8 -9.14 -20.36 -38.50
N SER A 9 -9.68 -19.16 -38.35
CA SER A 9 -9.03 -18.12 -37.55
C SER A 9 -9.03 -18.59 -36.09
N TRP A 10 -7.89 -19.09 -35.63
CA TRP A 10 -7.62 -19.20 -34.22
C TRP A 10 -7.57 -17.77 -33.67
N VAL A 11 -8.71 -17.30 -33.17
CA VAL A 11 -8.74 -16.10 -32.36
C VAL A 11 -8.09 -16.47 -31.03
N CYS A 12 -6.78 -16.30 -30.94
CA CYS A 12 -6.11 -16.28 -29.65
C CYS A 12 -6.84 -15.24 -28.79
N PRO A 13 -7.41 -15.60 -27.64
CA PRO A 13 -7.95 -14.60 -26.72
C PRO A 13 -6.78 -13.68 -26.39
N ARG A 14 -6.84 -12.42 -26.82
CA ARG A 14 -5.89 -11.43 -26.31
C ARG A 14 -6.04 -11.49 -24.79
N PRO A 15 -4.97 -11.81 -24.02
CA PRO A 15 -5.07 -11.67 -22.59
C PRO A 15 -5.50 -10.23 -22.37
N ARG A 16 -6.65 -10.04 -21.71
CA ARG A 16 -6.95 -8.76 -21.12
C ARG A 16 -5.82 -8.56 -20.13
N LEU A 17 -4.79 -7.84 -20.54
CA LEU A 17 -3.77 -7.29 -19.66
C LEU A 17 -4.50 -6.27 -18.77
N SER A 18 -5.36 -6.75 -17.88
CA SER A 18 -5.64 -6.01 -16.66
C SER A 18 -4.27 -5.80 -16.05
N ARG A 19 -3.88 -4.54 -15.90
CA ARG A 19 -2.64 -4.15 -15.25
C ARG A 19 -2.79 -4.50 -13.77
N CYS A 20 -2.64 -5.76 -13.46
CA CYS A 20 -2.73 -6.31 -12.11
C CYS A 20 -1.34 -6.24 -11.51
N PHE A 21 -1.21 -5.49 -10.42
CA PHE A 21 0.08 -5.29 -9.77
C PHE A 21 0.45 -6.38 -8.75
N ARG A 22 -0.42 -7.39 -8.61
CA ARG A 22 -0.07 -8.70 -8.05
C ARG A 22 0.74 -9.53 -9.05
N SER A 23 1.86 -8.96 -9.54
CA SER A 23 2.77 -9.64 -10.44
C SER A 23 3.72 -10.57 -9.67
N ASP A 24 4.32 -11.53 -10.38
CA ASP A 24 5.33 -12.43 -9.79
C ASP A 24 6.51 -11.65 -9.18
N ALA A 25 6.87 -10.50 -9.78
CA ALA A 25 7.91 -9.63 -9.25
C ALA A 25 7.51 -9.00 -7.90
N ALA A 26 6.24 -8.58 -7.74
CA ALA A 26 5.76 -8.05 -6.48
C ALA A 26 5.69 -9.15 -5.40
N LEU A 27 5.21 -10.35 -5.76
CA LEU A 27 5.18 -11.50 -4.85
C LEU A 27 6.59 -11.94 -4.43
N ALA A 28 7.56 -11.93 -5.36
CA ALA A 28 8.95 -12.22 -5.05
C ALA A 28 9.57 -11.16 -4.13
N ALA A 29 9.23 -9.87 -4.32
CA ALA A 29 9.67 -8.80 -3.42
C ALA A 29 9.12 -8.95 -1.99
N ILE A 30 7.84 -9.36 -1.87
CA ILE A 30 7.22 -9.69 -0.58
C ILE A 30 7.92 -10.89 0.08
N ALA A 31 8.14 -11.97 -0.67
CA ALA A 31 8.81 -13.16 -0.16
C ALA A 31 10.21 -12.82 0.36
N ARG A 32 10.98 -12.05 -0.42
CA ARG A 32 12.30 -11.56 -0.02
C ARG A 32 12.23 -10.69 1.24
N ALA A 33 11.27 -9.77 1.33
CA ALA A 33 11.10 -8.92 2.50
C ALA A 33 10.74 -9.72 3.76
N ARG A 34 10.00 -10.82 3.62
CA ARG A 34 9.75 -11.78 4.69
C ARG A 34 11.02 -12.51 5.12
N ASP A 35 11.83 -12.98 4.19
CA ASP A 35 13.07 -13.69 4.50
C ASP A 35 14.09 -12.76 5.18
N GLU A 36 14.15 -11.50 4.73
CA GLU A 36 14.98 -10.43 5.31
C GLU A 36 14.37 -9.80 6.58
N ARG A 37 13.16 -10.21 6.99
CA ARG A 37 12.39 -9.64 8.12
C ARG A 37 12.31 -8.12 8.10
N VAL A 38 11.94 -7.56 6.95
CA VAL A 38 11.83 -6.12 6.76
C VAL A 38 10.79 -5.54 7.73
N PRO A 39 11.15 -4.52 8.54
CA PRO A 39 10.26 -4.02 9.59
C PRO A 39 9.17 -3.07 9.08
N ASN A 40 9.27 -2.55 7.85
CA ASN A 40 8.30 -1.59 7.33
C ASN A 40 7.80 -1.95 5.93
N LEU A 41 6.51 -1.75 5.71
CA LEU A 41 5.85 -1.90 4.41
C LEU A 41 5.12 -0.61 4.10
N ALA A 42 5.18 -0.14 2.86
CA ALA A 42 4.40 0.99 2.39
C ALA A 42 3.68 0.59 1.10
N LEU A 43 2.35 0.59 1.18
CA LEU A 43 1.48 0.42 0.04
C LEU A 43 1.02 1.79 -0.41
N TYR A 44 1.04 2.08 -1.69
CA TYR A 44 0.54 3.35 -2.22
C TYR A 44 -0.51 3.15 -3.30
N ASN A 45 -1.52 4.02 -3.31
CA ASN A 45 -2.56 3.98 -4.31
C ASN A 45 -1.97 4.12 -5.73
N TYR A 46 -2.27 3.16 -6.60
CA TYR A 46 -1.84 3.17 -7.99
C TYR A 46 -2.98 2.85 -8.97
N PRO A 47 -3.11 3.62 -10.06
CA PRO A 47 -2.31 4.79 -10.42
C PRO A 47 -2.77 6.04 -9.64
N SER A 48 -1.86 6.68 -8.91
CA SER A 48 -2.10 7.99 -8.27
C SER A 48 -0.80 8.77 -8.18
N PHE A 49 -0.84 10.05 -8.55
CA PHE A 49 0.29 10.97 -8.36
C PHE A 49 0.52 11.23 -6.86
N SER A 50 -0.57 11.41 -6.10
CA SER A 50 -0.53 11.55 -4.65
C SER A 50 0.09 10.32 -4.00
N GLY A 51 -0.30 9.11 -4.44
CA GLY A 51 0.29 7.85 -4.00
C GLY A 51 1.79 7.75 -4.32
N ALA A 52 2.20 8.06 -5.55
CA ALA A 52 3.59 7.97 -5.99
C ALA A 52 4.53 8.93 -5.22
N PHE A 53 4.10 10.18 -5.00
CA PHE A 53 4.89 11.13 -4.20
C PHE A 53 4.90 10.78 -2.71
N SER A 54 3.79 10.26 -2.19
CA SER A 54 3.75 9.73 -0.83
C SER A 54 4.75 8.59 -0.63
N ALA A 55 4.83 7.66 -1.60
CA ALA A 55 5.79 6.58 -1.61
C ALA A 55 7.25 7.08 -1.69
N LEU A 56 7.50 8.14 -2.46
CA LEU A 56 8.81 8.81 -2.49
C LEU A 56 9.19 9.37 -1.12
N PHE A 57 8.27 10.05 -0.42
CA PHE A 57 8.57 10.57 0.92
C PHE A 57 8.86 9.46 1.93
N ALA A 58 8.09 8.36 1.90
CA ALA A 58 8.40 7.18 2.70
C ALA A 58 9.82 6.65 2.38
N ARG A 59 10.17 6.53 1.08
CA ARG A 59 11.50 6.07 0.64
C ARG A 59 12.61 6.96 1.17
N LEU A 60 12.44 8.28 1.09
CA LEU A 60 13.44 9.27 1.55
C LEU A 60 13.62 9.20 3.07
N PHE A 61 12.52 9.15 3.83
CA PHE A 61 12.54 9.03 5.29
C PHE A 61 13.28 7.77 5.73
N HIS A 62 12.86 6.60 5.24
CA HIS A 62 13.45 5.31 5.61
C HIS A 62 14.93 5.21 5.19
N SER A 63 15.29 5.79 4.04
CA SER A 63 16.69 5.92 3.64
C SER A 63 17.51 6.72 4.63
N ARG A 64 16.94 7.82 5.15
CA ARG A 64 17.65 8.75 6.03
C ARG A 64 17.89 8.19 7.42
N ILE A 65 16.98 7.36 7.92
CA ILE A 65 17.11 6.65 9.20
C ILE A 65 17.77 5.28 9.07
N ARG A 66 18.10 4.86 7.84
CA ARG A 66 18.72 3.56 7.51
C ARG A 66 17.92 2.35 8.01
N VAL A 67 16.59 2.46 7.98
CA VAL A 67 15.69 1.35 8.34
C VAL A 67 15.01 0.84 7.07
N PRO A 68 15.08 -0.47 6.74
CA PRO A 68 14.46 -1.02 5.54
C PRO A 68 12.95 -0.80 5.50
N CYS A 69 12.44 -0.53 4.30
CA CYS A 69 11.01 -0.39 4.01
C CYS A 69 10.72 -0.93 2.60
N LEU A 70 9.87 -1.94 2.51
CA LEU A 70 9.36 -2.45 1.23
C LEU A 70 8.26 -1.50 0.75
N ILE A 71 8.39 -0.96 -0.46
CA ILE A 71 7.39 -0.06 -1.05
C ILE A 71 6.79 -0.73 -2.28
N LEU A 72 5.46 -0.88 -2.30
CA LEU A 72 4.74 -1.54 -3.39
C LEU A 72 3.52 -0.73 -3.86
N PRO A 73 3.24 -0.72 -5.18
CA PRO A 73 1.99 -0.18 -5.70
C PRO A 73 0.82 -1.05 -5.27
N PHE A 74 -0.27 -0.41 -4.84
CA PHE A 74 -1.54 -1.05 -4.56
C PHE A 74 -2.58 -0.59 -5.58
N SER A 75 -3.13 -1.53 -6.35
CA SER A 75 -4.21 -1.23 -7.30
C SER A 75 -5.53 -1.79 -6.80
N SER A 76 -6.61 -1.03 -7.00
CA SER A 76 -7.98 -1.54 -6.84
C SER A 76 -8.35 -2.57 -7.91
N VAL A 77 -7.56 -2.69 -8.98
CA VAL A 77 -7.71 -3.70 -10.03
C VAL A 77 -6.80 -4.88 -9.69
N GLU A 78 -7.39 -5.94 -9.14
CA GLU A 78 -6.70 -7.10 -8.55
C GLU A 78 -5.72 -6.72 -7.42
N PRO A 79 -6.24 -6.30 -6.25
CA PRO A 79 -5.43 -5.93 -5.11
C PRO A 79 -4.67 -7.12 -4.52
N PHE A 80 -3.60 -6.83 -3.77
CA PHE A 80 -2.99 -7.84 -2.90
C PHE A 80 -4.02 -8.42 -1.95
N ARG A 81 -3.95 -9.73 -1.72
CA ARG A 81 -4.71 -10.39 -0.67
C ARG A 81 -4.06 -10.07 0.66
N ASP A 82 -4.86 -10.06 1.71
CA ASP A 82 -4.36 -9.93 3.07
C ASP A 82 -3.30 -10.98 3.41
N ALA A 83 -3.49 -12.23 2.97
CA ALA A 83 -2.52 -13.32 3.12
C ALA A 83 -1.19 -13.06 2.39
N ASP A 84 -1.19 -12.30 1.30
CA ASP A 84 0.06 -11.94 0.61
C ASP A 84 0.90 -10.98 1.47
N LEU A 85 0.27 -10.21 2.37
CA LEU A 85 0.92 -9.14 3.13
C LEU A 85 1.33 -9.58 4.55
N HIS A 86 1.21 -10.86 4.88
CA HIS A 86 1.65 -11.40 6.17
C HIS A 86 3.18 -11.57 6.19
N ILE A 87 3.87 -10.52 6.57
CA ILE A 87 5.33 -10.46 6.70
C ILE A 87 5.69 -10.55 8.20
N PRO A 88 6.26 -11.67 8.69
CA PRO A 88 6.71 -11.78 10.08
C PRO A 88 7.77 -10.73 10.43
N GLY A 89 7.64 -10.12 11.61
CA GLY A 89 8.55 -9.06 12.07
C GLY A 89 8.24 -7.66 11.53
N LEU A 90 7.14 -7.49 10.79
CA LEU A 90 6.67 -6.18 10.38
C LEU A 90 6.27 -5.35 11.62
N GLU A 91 6.81 -4.15 11.74
CA GLU A 91 6.52 -3.19 12.82
C GLU A 91 5.52 -2.13 12.38
N LYS A 92 5.65 -1.63 11.13
CA LYS A 92 4.75 -0.60 10.57
C LYS A 92 4.32 -0.93 9.14
N CYS A 93 3.06 -0.68 8.85
CA CYS A 93 2.53 -0.69 7.49
C CYS A 93 1.88 0.66 7.18
N TYR A 94 2.31 1.30 6.10
CA TYR A 94 1.76 2.56 5.63
C TYR A 94 0.78 2.33 4.48
N LEU A 95 -0.43 2.88 4.58
CA LEU A 95 -1.40 2.93 3.47
C LEU A 95 -1.44 4.38 2.95
N LEU A 96 -0.80 4.61 1.82
CA LEU A 96 -0.53 5.94 1.29
C LEU A 96 -1.55 6.31 0.20
N ASP A 97 -2.41 7.29 0.47
CA ASP A 97 -3.45 7.80 -0.45
C ASP A 97 -4.63 6.83 -0.67
N PHE A 98 -4.88 5.89 0.26
CA PHE A 98 -6.03 4.99 0.24
C PHE A 98 -6.24 4.26 1.59
N LEU A 99 -7.44 3.68 1.78
CA LEU A 99 -7.75 2.71 2.85
C LEU A 99 -7.94 1.25 2.35
N GLY A 100 -8.03 1.07 1.04
CA GLY A 100 -8.34 -0.22 0.40
C GLY A 100 -9.84 -0.51 0.35
N PRO A 101 -10.22 -1.73 -0.09
CA PRO A 101 -11.59 -2.21 -0.03
C PRO A 101 -12.16 -2.18 1.40
N LYS A 102 -13.49 -2.22 1.54
CA LYS A 102 -14.15 -2.19 2.86
C LYS A 102 -13.59 -3.29 3.77
N GLY A 103 -13.12 -2.89 4.96
CA GLY A 103 -12.54 -3.79 5.96
C GLY A 103 -11.09 -4.22 5.69
N PHE A 104 -10.45 -3.82 4.59
CA PHE A 104 -9.08 -4.20 4.26
C PHE A 104 -8.08 -3.73 5.34
N ALA A 105 -8.05 -2.44 5.66
CA ALA A 105 -7.14 -1.89 6.67
C ALA A 105 -7.35 -2.53 8.06
N ALA A 106 -8.60 -2.78 8.44
CA ALA A 106 -8.94 -3.42 9.70
C ALA A 106 -8.50 -4.89 9.74
N LYS A 107 -8.73 -5.66 8.67
CA LYS A 107 -8.24 -7.04 8.56
C LYS A 107 -6.72 -7.11 8.61
N LEU A 108 -6.05 -6.22 7.88
CA LEU A 108 -4.60 -6.12 7.90
C LEU A 108 -4.08 -5.83 9.31
N ALA A 109 -4.73 -4.92 10.04
CA ALA A 109 -4.43 -4.62 11.43
C ALA A 109 -4.72 -5.81 12.38
N GLN A 110 -5.76 -6.60 12.14
CA GLN A 110 -6.06 -7.80 12.95
C GLN A 110 -5.08 -8.95 12.69
N GLN A 111 -4.56 -9.07 11.47
CA GLN A 111 -3.67 -10.16 11.05
C GLN A 111 -2.20 -9.86 11.27
N SER A 112 -1.84 -8.58 11.38
CA SER A 112 -0.47 -8.15 11.67
C SER A 112 -0.36 -7.74 13.13
N PHE A 113 0.78 -8.05 13.76
CA PHE A 113 1.16 -7.42 15.02
C PHE A 113 1.72 -6.00 14.81
N CYS A 114 1.58 -5.44 13.60
CA CYS A 114 2.22 -4.21 13.18
C CYS A 114 1.28 -3.02 13.28
N LYS A 115 1.83 -1.82 13.43
CA LYS A 115 1.06 -0.58 13.43
C LYS A 115 0.70 -0.19 12.00
N ILE A 116 -0.60 -0.15 11.69
CA ILE A 116 -1.11 0.34 10.40
C ILE A 116 -1.30 1.85 10.49
N ILE A 117 -0.73 2.59 9.55
CA ILE A 117 -0.82 4.05 9.47
C ILE A 117 -1.34 4.42 8.09
N ALA A 118 -2.56 4.94 8.03
CA ALA A 118 -3.24 5.21 6.77
C ALA A 118 -3.43 6.72 6.55
N PHE A 119 -3.30 7.17 5.30
CA PHE A 119 -3.47 8.55 4.89
C PHE A 119 -4.53 8.64 3.79
N GLU A 120 -5.68 9.21 4.10
CA GLU A 120 -6.81 9.32 3.18
C GLU A 120 -7.53 10.65 3.39
N HIS A 121 -7.81 11.35 2.29
CA HIS A 121 -8.43 12.69 2.32
C HIS A 121 -9.88 12.67 1.81
N ARG A 122 -10.35 11.55 1.24
CA ARG A 122 -11.71 11.44 0.69
C ARG A 122 -12.74 11.19 1.79
N LYS A 123 -13.74 12.07 1.88
CA LYS A 123 -14.91 11.93 2.77
C LYS A 123 -15.64 10.59 2.60
N SER A 124 -15.74 10.09 1.36
CA SER A 124 -16.41 8.83 1.04
C SER A 124 -15.70 7.58 1.54
N ALA A 125 -14.41 7.67 1.88
CA ALA A 125 -13.68 6.54 2.46
C ALA A 125 -14.14 6.27 3.91
N PHE A 126 -14.70 7.28 4.59
CA PHE A 126 -15.16 7.20 5.97
C PHE A 126 -16.62 6.79 6.12
N SER A 127 -17.46 7.04 5.11
CA SER A 127 -18.84 6.53 5.09
C SER A 127 -18.92 5.00 5.08
N HIS A 128 -17.81 4.32 4.80
CA HIS A 128 -17.69 2.86 4.87
C HIS A 128 -16.92 2.35 6.09
N ALA A 129 -16.29 3.24 6.86
CA ALA A 129 -15.56 2.94 8.10
C ALA A 129 -16.41 3.24 9.35
N SER A 130 -17.73 3.35 9.19
CA SER A 130 -18.68 3.69 10.24
C SER A 130 -18.88 2.54 11.24
N ALA A 131 -17.95 2.43 12.17
CA ALA A 131 -18.18 2.22 13.60
C ALA A 131 -16.84 2.50 14.28
N LYS A 132 -16.72 3.65 14.96
CA LYS A 132 -15.55 3.98 15.79
C LYS A 132 -15.30 2.93 16.90
N GLU A 133 -16.28 2.08 17.18
CA GLU A 133 -16.25 1.00 18.17
C GLU A 133 -15.58 -0.30 17.66
N ASP A 134 -15.31 -0.44 16.35
CA ASP A 134 -14.78 -1.66 15.74
C ASP A 134 -13.38 -1.48 15.09
N CYS A 135 -12.72 -0.35 15.37
CA CYS A 135 -11.41 -0.05 14.79
C CYS A 135 -10.28 -0.64 15.67
N PRO A 136 -9.40 -1.49 15.13
CA PRO A 136 -8.27 -2.04 15.88
C PRO A 136 -7.35 -0.93 16.43
N GLU A 137 -6.84 -1.10 17.66
CA GLU A 137 -5.98 -0.10 18.32
C GLU A 137 -4.67 0.19 17.55
N ASN A 138 -4.19 -0.79 16.80
CA ASN A 138 -2.99 -0.66 15.96
C ASN A 138 -3.26 0.00 14.60
N LEU A 139 -4.49 0.44 14.30
CA LEU A 139 -4.85 1.19 13.10
C LEU A 139 -4.98 2.69 13.39
N VAL A 140 -4.06 3.49 12.87
CA VAL A 140 -4.08 4.95 12.94
C VAL A 140 -4.44 5.51 11.57
N ILE A 141 -5.51 6.31 11.51
CA ILE A 141 -5.95 6.93 10.26
C ILE A 141 -5.76 8.44 10.36
N HIS A 142 -4.88 8.97 9.51
CA HIS A 142 -4.69 10.39 9.30
C HIS A 142 -5.63 10.89 8.21
N SER A 143 -6.79 11.38 8.63
CA SER A 143 -7.81 11.95 7.75
C SER A 143 -7.82 13.47 7.84
N ASN A 144 -7.57 14.14 6.72
CA ASN A 144 -7.76 15.58 6.63
C ASN A 144 -8.43 15.88 5.29
N THR A 145 -9.65 16.42 5.31
CA THR A 145 -10.38 16.74 4.07
C THR A 145 -9.94 18.07 3.47
N GLU A 146 -9.21 18.89 4.22
CA GLU A 146 -8.70 20.20 3.82
C GLU A 146 -7.27 20.13 3.28
N LYS A 147 -6.58 18.99 3.46
CA LYS A 147 -5.22 18.76 2.97
C LYS A 147 -5.17 17.51 2.09
N SER A 148 -4.35 17.55 1.06
CA SER A 148 -4.10 16.36 0.24
C SER A 148 -3.38 15.27 1.04
N SER A 149 -3.61 13.99 0.70
CA SER A 149 -2.90 12.87 1.36
C SER A 149 -1.39 13.02 1.26
N VAL A 150 -0.85 13.46 0.12
CA VAL A 150 0.59 13.66 -0.07
C VAL A 150 1.17 14.74 0.86
N THR A 151 0.43 15.82 1.14
CA THR A 151 0.84 16.82 2.13
C THR A 151 0.87 16.23 3.54
N ALA A 152 -0.17 15.47 3.92
CA ALA A 152 -0.22 14.82 5.23
C ALA A 152 0.91 13.81 5.42
N VAL A 153 1.25 13.04 4.37
CA VAL A 153 2.37 12.10 4.38
C VAL A 153 3.71 12.83 4.53
N TYR A 154 3.91 13.93 3.79
CA TYR A 154 5.12 14.75 3.91
C TYR A 154 5.30 15.30 5.33
N GLU A 155 4.25 15.91 5.88
CA GLU A 155 4.26 16.47 7.23
C GLU A 155 4.55 15.39 8.28
N TYR A 156 3.91 14.22 8.14
CA TYR A 156 4.13 13.08 9.04
C TYR A 156 5.58 12.62 9.06
N PHE A 157 6.17 12.31 7.89
CA PHE A 157 7.55 11.83 7.84
C PHE A 157 8.56 12.91 8.24
N SER A 158 8.24 14.19 7.99
CA SER A 158 9.07 15.31 8.43
C SER A 158 9.08 15.44 9.96
N ALA A 159 7.92 15.34 10.60
CA ALA A 159 7.80 15.34 12.06
C ALA A 159 8.55 14.17 12.69
N GLN A 160 8.34 12.96 12.17
CA GLN A 160 9.05 11.76 12.64
C GLN A 160 10.57 11.88 12.51
N LEU A 161 11.05 12.51 11.42
CA LEU A 161 12.49 12.73 11.24
C LEU A 161 13.05 13.77 12.22
N ALA A 162 12.27 14.79 12.57
CA ALA A 162 12.66 15.79 13.55
C ALA A 162 12.76 15.18 14.96
N GLU A 163 11.76 14.40 15.37
CA GLU A 163 11.75 13.68 16.64
C GLU A 163 12.96 12.74 16.78
N ASN A 164 13.26 11.95 15.73
CA ASN A 164 14.42 11.06 15.70
C ASN A 164 15.77 11.80 15.79
N ARG A 165 15.86 13.06 15.38
CA ARG A 165 17.08 13.85 15.55
C ARG A 165 17.23 14.32 16.99
N SER A 166 16.14 14.75 17.62
CA SER A 166 16.13 15.22 19.00
C SER A 166 16.59 14.13 19.99
N THR A 167 16.20 12.87 19.77
CA THR A 167 16.60 11.73 20.62
C THR A 167 18.05 11.29 20.44
N ASN A 168 18.71 11.66 19.33
CA ASN A 168 20.12 11.34 19.07
C ASN A 168 21.08 12.44 19.54
N VAL A 169 20.56 13.55 20.08
CA VAL A 169 21.34 14.69 20.61
C VAL A 169 21.25 14.73 22.16
N SER A 170 20.64 13.72 22.77
CA SER A 170 20.50 13.56 24.23
C SER A 170 21.54 12.60 24.79
#